data_AF-A0A0K0FQT7-F1
#
_entry.id   AF-A0A0K0FQT7-F1
#
_cell.length_a   1.000
_cell.length_b   1.000
_cell.length_c   1.000
_cell.angle_alpha   90.00
_cell.angle_beta   90.00
_cell.angle_gamma   90.00
#
_symmetry.space_group_name_H-M   'P 1'
#
loop_
_entity.id
_entity.type
_entity.pdbx_description
1 polymer ?
#
loop_
_entity_poly.entity_id
_entity_poly.type
_entity_poly.pdbx_seq_one_letter_code
_entity_poly.pdbx_strand_id
1 'polypeptide(L)'
;MIQRLIYWSIDMRYQITKCLNKYGKMEFLADSIIDLLTHYYCEFVNPRETTVNINYNLLEFSGLKSQKELGIDPSNLEQRDYSAEISFRDVKSLNENICKNSCASKPCKNCKNYGYANPRNCKTNICPFFFDGTYCDKLMTPKRPDYCGDSSLTATSSKKIHVLDLNAECFYKIKSPSKSKKVRVKFTPIISSVHWDCKRYKILEIKYNTDKSKDGVMPCGKMKEFTVTGSKGTDVLIYHYKIAQEFKIKMEYQSVRS
;
A
#
# COMPACT_ATOMS: atom_id res chain seq x y z
N MET A 1 -0.93 10.29 13.65
CA MET A 1 0.11 9.33 13.20
C MET A 1 1.37 9.43 14.06
N ILE A 2 2.00 10.60 14.23
CA ILE A 2 3.03 10.82 15.28
C ILE A 2 2.46 10.50 16.66
N GLN A 3 1.27 11.01 16.99
CA GLN A 3 0.57 10.62 18.22
C GLN A 3 0.29 9.12 18.32
N ARG A 4 0.15 8.39 17.19
CA ARG A 4 -0.01 6.93 17.21
C ARG A 4 1.34 6.26 17.44
N LEU A 5 2.39 6.59 16.71
CA LEU A 5 3.72 6.00 16.96
C LEU A 5 4.28 6.36 18.33
N ILE A 6 4.03 7.58 18.82
CA ILE A 6 4.35 8.01 20.19
C ILE A 6 3.47 7.25 21.19
N TYR A 7 2.16 7.16 20.98
CA TYR A 7 1.29 6.34 21.84
C TYR A 7 1.73 4.89 21.88
N TRP A 8 2.07 4.28 20.75
CA TRP A 8 2.52 2.88 20.66
C TRP A 8 3.91 2.70 21.26
N SER A 9 4.84 3.65 21.05
CA SER A 9 6.15 3.61 21.70
C SER A 9 6.05 3.83 23.21
N ILE A 10 5.16 4.69 23.67
CA ILE A 10 4.93 4.97 25.09
C ILE A 10 4.19 3.81 25.75
N ASP A 11 3.14 3.29 25.11
CA ASP A 11 2.37 2.14 25.58
C ASP A 11 3.24 0.88 25.62
N MET A 12 4.03 0.60 24.58
CA MET A 12 5.02 -0.48 24.62
C MET A 12 6.02 -0.29 25.76
N ARG A 13 6.59 0.92 25.93
CA ARG A 13 7.49 1.20 27.05
C ARG A 13 6.79 1.01 28.40
N TYR A 14 5.55 1.47 28.54
CA TYR A 14 4.75 1.30 29.76
C TYR A 14 4.49 -0.17 30.07
N GLN A 15 4.06 -0.97 29.09
CA GLN A 15 3.82 -2.40 29.27
C GLN A 15 5.10 -3.16 29.59
N ILE A 16 6.23 -2.81 28.95
CA ILE A 16 7.56 -3.37 29.26
C ILE A 16 7.95 -3.05 30.71
N THR A 17 7.88 -1.77 31.11
CA THR A 17 8.23 -1.36 32.47
C THR A 17 7.31 -2.01 33.51
N LYS A 18 5.99 -2.08 33.24
CA LYS A 18 5.03 -2.77 34.11
C LYS A 18 5.34 -4.25 34.25
N CYS A 19 5.74 -4.92 33.17
CA CYS A 19 6.15 -6.31 33.22
C CYS A 19 7.43 -6.50 34.05
N LEU A 20 8.49 -5.74 33.75
CA LEU A 20 9.77 -5.86 34.44
C LEU A 20 9.69 -5.55 35.93
N ASN A 21 8.81 -4.63 36.33
CA ASN A 21 8.55 -4.33 37.74
C ASN A 21 8.09 -5.57 38.54
N LYS A 22 7.41 -6.55 37.91
CA LYS A 22 7.06 -7.83 38.57
C LYS A 22 8.28 -8.64 38.99
N TYR A 23 9.41 -8.41 38.32
CA TYR A 23 10.69 -9.09 38.56
C TYR A 23 11.71 -8.18 39.27
N GLY A 24 11.27 -7.07 39.86
CA GLY A 24 12.13 -6.14 40.58
C GLY A 24 13.08 -5.34 39.68
N LYS A 25 12.83 -5.27 38.37
CA LYS A 25 13.62 -4.47 37.43
C LYS A 25 12.84 -3.25 36.95
N MET A 26 13.46 -2.08 37.02
CA MET A 26 12.81 -0.81 36.63
C MET A 26 13.11 -0.38 35.20
N GLU A 27 14.17 -0.92 34.59
CA GLU A 27 14.65 -0.45 33.29
C GLU A 27 15.01 -1.62 32.38
N PHE A 28 14.56 -1.54 31.13
CA PHE A 28 14.92 -2.47 30.08
C PHE A 28 16.13 -1.94 29.31
N LEU A 29 17.32 -2.43 29.64
CA LEU A 29 18.49 -2.29 28.77
C LEU A 29 18.43 -3.42 27.74
N ALA A 30 17.90 -3.09 26.58
CA ALA A 30 17.52 -4.05 25.56
C ALA A 30 18.60 -4.23 24.51
N ASP A 31 19.38 -5.30 24.60
CA ASP A 31 20.09 -5.78 23.41
C ASP A 31 19.19 -6.68 22.54
N SER A 32 18.05 -7.15 23.07
CA SER A 32 17.05 -7.89 22.29
C SER A 32 15.67 -7.95 22.94
N ILE A 33 14.63 -7.65 22.18
CA ILE A 33 13.21 -7.78 22.58
C ILE A 33 12.80 -9.23 22.86
N ILE A 34 13.59 -10.21 22.40
CA ILE A 34 13.34 -11.65 22.61
C ILE A 34 13.41 -12.01 24.10
N ASP A 35 14.32 -11.39 24.85
CA ASP A 35 14.52 -11.69 26.28
C ASP A 35 13.27 -11.38 27.12
N LEU A 36 12.53 -10.32 26.75
CA LEU A 36 11.24 -9.99 27.38
C LEU A 36 10.20 -11.11 27.22
N LEU A 37 10.22 -11.82 26.10
CA LEU A 37 9.24 -12.84 25.77
C LEU A 37 9.63 -14.20 26.33
N THR A 38 10.92 -14.53 26.32
CA THR A 38 11.40 -15.88 26.65
C THR A 38 11.92 -16.00 28.09
N HIS A 39 12.41 -14.92 28.69
CA HIS A 39 12.97 -14.94 30.04
C HIS A 39 12.03 -14.31 31.06
N TYR A 40 11.45 -13.15 30.72
CA TYR A 40 10.51 -12.44 31.59
C TYR A 40 9.03 -12.76 31.30
N TYR A 41 8.75 -13.57 30.27
CA TYR A 41 7.40 -14.00 29.87
C TYR A 41 6.38 -12.86 29.82
N CYS A 42 6.80 -11.69 29.32
CA CYS A 42 5.97 -10.50 29.25
C CYS A 42 4.84 -10.65 28.23
N GLU A 43 3.60 -10.52 28.68
CA GLU A 43 2.42 -10.44 27.82
C GLU A 43 2.13 -8.98 27.45
N PHE A 44 2.12 -8.69 26.15
CA PHE A 44 1.83 -7.35 25.64
C PHE A 44 0.41 -7.31 25.08
N VAL A 45 -0.45 -6.50 25.70
CA VAL A 45 -1.84 -6.33 25.28
C VAL A 45 -1.98 -5.04 24.47
N ASN A 46 -2.45 -5.17 23.22
CA ASN A 46 -2.81 -4.01 22.40
C ASN A 46 -4.20 -3.49 22.83
N PRO A 47 -4.35 -2.21 23.20
CA PRO A 47 -5.63 -1.64 23.64
C PRO A 47 -6.66 -1.46 22.52
N ARG A 48 -6.34 -1.80 21.26
CA ARG A 48 -7.32 -1.91 20.17
C ARG A 48 -7.35 -3.33 19.64
N GLU A 49 -8.18 -4.14 20.30
CA GLU A 49 -8.82 -5.37 19.83
C GLU A 49 -8.02 -6.21 18.82
N THR A 50 -7.43 -7.31 19.30
CA THR A 50 -7.51 -8.66 18.71
C THR A 50 -6.81 -9.71 19.57
N THR A 51 -7.24 -10.96 19.39
CA THR A 51 -6.61 -12.16 19.95
C THR A 51 -5.15 -12.28 19.52
N VAL A 52 -4.26 -12.29 20.50
CA VAL A 52 -2.85 -12.69 20.35
C VAL A 52 -2.83 -14.21 20.17
N ASN A 53 -2.27 -14.70 19.06
CA ASN A 53 -1.98 -16.12 18.89
C ASN A 53 -0.47 -16.32 18.99
N ILE A 54 -0.03 -16.96 20.07
CA ILE A 54 1.37 -17.28 20.30
C ILE A 54 1.61 -18.63 19.66
N ASN A 55 2.32 -18.66 18.53
CA ASN A 55 2.81 -19.90 17.95
C ASN A 55 4.30 -19.73 17.60
N TYR A 56 5.14 -20.60 18.16
CA TYR A 56 6.58 -20.74 17.86
C TYR A 56 7.35 -19.42 17.60
N ASN A 57 7.51 -18.58 18.63
CA ASN A 57 8.38 -17.39 18.64
C ASN A 57 8.02 -16.25 17.66
N LEU A 58 6.78 -16.17 17.16
CA LEU A 58 6.32 -15.05 16.32
C LEU A 58 5.17 -14.27 16.97
N LEU A 59 5.36 -12.95 17.16
CA LEU A 59 4.31 -12.02 17.58
C LEU A 59 3.49 -11.58 16.35
N GLU A 60 2.30 -12.15 16.17
CA GLU A 60 1.35 -11.69 15.15
C GLU A 60 0.32 -10.73 15.76
N PHE A 61 0.35 -9.47 15.32
CA PHE A 61 -0.67 -8.48 15.66
C PHE A 61 -1.73 -8.46 14.54
N SER A 62 -3.00 -8.67 14.87
CA SER A 62 -4.09 -8.58 13.88
C SER A 62 -4.90 -7.29 14.09
N GLY A 63 -4.62 -6.20 13.39
CA GLY A 63 -5.45 -4.99 13.54
C GLY A 63 -6.91 -5.23 13.13
N LEU A 64 -7.85 -4.41 13.65
CA LEU A 64 -9.16 -4.27 13.00
C LEU A 64 -8.93 -3.90 11.53
N LYS A 65 -9.44 -4.74 10.62
CA LYS A 65 -9.31 -4.56 9.17
C LYS A 65 -9.77 -3.15 8.79
N SER A 66 -8.87 -2.36 8.23
CA SER A 66 -9.23 -1.06 7.64
C SER A 66 -9.56 -1.28 6.18
N GLN A 67 -10.83 -1.19 5.78
CA GLN A 67 -11.22 -1.33 4.37
C GLN A 67 -11.24 0.03 3.66
N LYS A 68 -10.88 0.05 2.37
CA LYS A 68 -11.09 1.22 1.50
C LYS A 68 -12.42 1.07 0.81
N GLU A 69 -13.33 1.98 1.08
CA GLU A 69 -14.70 1.92 0.56
C GLU A 69 -15.02 3.09 -0.38
N LEU A 70 -14.43 4.26 -0.12
CA LEU A 70 -14.70 5.47 -0.91
C LEU A 70 -14.22 5.32 -2.35
N GLY A 71 -15.16 5.48 -3.27
CA GLY A 71 -14.93 5.38 -4.71
C GLY A 71 -14.85 3.95 -5.23
N ILE A 72 -15.26 2.95 -4.44
CA ILE A 72 -15.25 1.54 -4.80
C ILE A 72 -16.68 0.99 -4.78
N ASP A 73 -17.03 0.19 -5.79
CA ASP A 73 -18.35 -0.44 -5.92
C ASP A 73 -18.17 -1.92 -6.35
N PRO A 74 -18.71 -2.90 -5.60
CA PRO A 74 -19.46 -2.72 -4.35
C PRO A 74 -18.54 -2.30 -3.18
N SER A 75 -19.09 -1.62 -2.18
CA SER A 75 -18.31 -1.13 -1.02
C SER A 75 -17.71 -2.25 -0.18
N ASN A 76 -18.33 -3.44 -0.18
CA ASN A 76 -17.87 -4.63 0.53
C ASN A 76 -16.85 -5.47 -0.27
N LEU A 77 -16.16 -4.88 -1.25
CA LEU A 77 -15.10 -5.55 -2.00
C LEU A 77 -14.03 -6.07 -1.03
N GLU A 78 -13.79 -7.38 -1.07
CA GLU A 78 -12.74 -8.03 -0.27
C GLU A 78 -11.35 -7.57 -0.73
N GLN A 79 -10.53 -7.15 0.23
CA GLN A 79 -9.26 -6.48 -0.01
C GLN A 79 -8.21 -6.94 1.00
N ARG A 80 -6.95 -6.80 0.61
CA ARG A 80 -5.81 -6.96 1.51
C ARG A 80 -5.98 -6.01 2.71
N ASP A 81 -5.64 -6.49 3.90
CA ASP A 81 -5.73 -5.70 5.12
C ASP A 81 -4.62 -4.65 5.18
N TYR A 82 -4.95 -3.39 4.92
CA TYR A 82 -3.99 -2.28 5.02
C TYR A 82 -3.54 -1.99 6.45
N SER A 83 -4.22 -2.51 7.47
CA SER A 83 -3.80 -2.33 8.87
C SER A 83 -2.61 -3.22 9.25
N ALA A 84 -2.38 -4.29 8.50
CA ALA A 84 -1.32 -5.26 8.75
C ALA A 84 0.04 -4.87 8.12
N GLU A 85 0.10 -3.77 7.35
CA GLU A 85 1.30 -3.38 6.61
C GLU A 85 1.69 -1.91 6.82
N ILE A 86 2.99 -1.64 6.82
CA ILE A 86 3.52 -0.27 6.84
C ILE A 86 3.47 0.27 5.41
N SER A 87 2.62 1.28 5.17
CA SER A 87 2.47 1.89 3.85
C SER A 87 3.64 2.80 3.50
N PHE A 88 3.82 3.10 2.20
CA PHE A 88 4.79 4.09 1.75
C PHE A 88 4.57 5.46 2.43
N ARG A 89 3.30 5.85 2.63
CA ARG A 89 2.94 7.10 3.31
C ARG A 89 3.42 7.12 4.76
N ASP A 90 3.37 5.99 5.45
CA ASP A 90 3.85 5.88 6.83
C ASP A 90 5.36 6.02 6.90
N VAL A 91 6.10 5.33 6.02
CA VAL A 91 7.57 5.45 5.94
C VAL A 91 7.98 6.88 5.59
N LYS A 92 7.29 7.51 4.64
CA LYS A 92 7.52 8.92 4.28
C LYS A 92 7.31 9.84 5.48
N SER A 93 6.18 9.70 6.18
CA SER A 93 5.87 10.48 7.37
C SER A 93 6.95 10.31 8.44
N LEU A 94 7.41 9.07 8.66
CA LEU A 94 8.51 8.79 9.58
C LEU A 94 9.80 9.52 9.16
N ASN A 95 10.15 9.45 7.88
CA ASN A 95 11.32 10.13 7.33
C ASN A 95 11.25 11.65 7.51
N GLU A 96 10.08 12.26 7.27
CA GLU A 96 9.88 13.70 7.42
C GLU A 96 9.97 14.18 8.88
N ASN A 97 9.71 13.30 9.85
CA ASN A 97 9.73 13.64 11.27
C ASN A 97 11.06 13.31 11.95
N ILE A 98 11.66 12.16 11.63
CA ILE A 98 12.87 11.67 12.30
C ILE A 98 14.12 12.02 11.49
N CYS A 99 14.06 11.86 10.16
CA CYS A 99 15.22 11.99 9.27
C CYS A 99 15.24 13.33 8.51
N LYS A 100 14.47 14.32 8.98
CA LYS A 100 14.27 15.60 8.28
C LYS A 100 15.58 16.28 7.87
N ASN A 101 16.59 16.20 8.74
CA ASN A 101 17.87 16.88 8.55
C ASN A 101 18.93 16.02 7.85
N SER A 102 18.68 14.71 7.65
CA SER A 102 19.66 13.79 7.08
C SER A 102 20.10 14.19 5.66
N CYS A 103 19.21 14.82 4.90
CA CYS A 103 19.49 15.32 3.55
C CYS A 103 19.29 16.83 3.40
N ALA A 104 19.54 17.61 4.46
CA ALA A 104 19.34 19.06 4.45
C ALA A 104 20.10 19.79 3.32
N SER A 105 21.31 19.32 2.98
CA SER A 105 22.12 19.89 1.90
C SER A 105 21.72 19.41 0.49
N LYS A 106 20.98 18.30 0.39
CA LYS A 106 20.53 17.70 -0.87
C LYS A 106 19.08 17.21 -0.76
N PRO A 107 18.11 18.12 -0.51
CA PRO A 107 16.71 17.74 -0.40
C PRO A 107 16.15 17.41 -1.79
N CYS A 108 15.17 16.50 -1.86
CA CYS A 108 14.52 16.19 -3.13
C CYS A 108 13.49 17.27 -3.52
N LYS A 109 13.95 18.45 -3.94
CA LYS A 109 13.07 19.59 -4.29
C LYS A 109 12.14 19.29 -5.47
N ASN A 110 12.57 18.46 -6.41
CA ASN A 110 11.84 18.17 -7.66
C ASN A 110 11.15 16.80 -7.65
N CYS A 111 11.15 16.07 -6.53
CA CYS A 111 10.45 14.78 -6.44
C CYS A 111 8.97 14.96 -6.78
N LYS A 112 8.50 14.17 -7.75
CA LYS A 112 7.09 14.07 -8.12
C LYS A 112 6.43 12.95 -7.33
N ASN A 113 5.10 12.87 -7.46
CA ASN A 113 4.29 11.77 -6.95
C ASN A 113 4.53 11.44 -5.47
N TYR A 114 4.88 12.44 -4.65
CA TYR A 114 5.12 12.30 -3.22
C TYR A 114 6.41 11.52 -2.85
N GLY A 115 7.36 11.34 -3.76
CA GLY A 115 8.70 10.83 -3.43
C GLY A 115 9.47 11.73 -2.46
N TYR A 116 10.54 11.19 -1.85
CA TYR A 116 11.39 11.92 -0.91
C TYR A 116 12.86 11.48 -1.00
N ALA A 117 13.78 12.31 -0.48
CA ALA A 117 15.20 12.00 -0.48
C ALA A 117 15.51 10.78 0.38
N ASN A 118 16.37 9.88 -0.10
CA ASN A 118 16.81 8.74 0.70
C ASN A 118 17.71 9.23 1.86
N PRO A 119 17.29 9.09 3.13
CA PRO A 119 18.04 9.62 4.27
C PRO A 119 19.40 8.93 4.48
N ARG A 120 19.61 7.73 3.91
CA ARG A 120 20.90 7.03 3.96
C ARG A 120 21.83 7.40 2.80
N ASN A 121 21.28 7.92 1.70
CA ASN A 121 22.06 8.32 0.53
C ASN A 121 21.34 9.43 -0.23
N CYS A 122 21.65 10.69 0.10
CA CYS A 122 20.97 11.85 -0.47
C CYS A 122 21.22 12.09 -1.97
N LYS A 123 21.96 11.21 -2.66
CA LYS A 123 22.07 11.19 -4.13
C LYS A 123 20.92 10.40 -4.79
N THR A 124 20.20 9.59 -4.02
CA THR A 124 19.06 8.79 -4.49
C THR A 124 17.77 9.22 -3.81
N ASN A 125 16.65 8.88 -4.43
CA ASN A 125 15.32 9.20 -3.93
C ASN A 125 14.51 7.92 -3.74
N ILE A 126 13.62 7.94 -2.76
CA ILE A 126 12.68 6.86 -2.46
C ILE A 126 11.34 7.25 -3.10
N CYS A 127 10.92 6.44 -4.08
CA CYS A 127 9.71 6.67 -4.86
C CYS A 127 8.57 5.77 -4.37
N PRO A 128 7.31 6.26 -4.41
CA PRO A 128 6.17 5.40 -4.16
C PRO A 128 6.12 4.31 -5.22
N PHE A 129 5.61 3.13 -4.82
CA PHE A 129 5.27 2.07 -5.76
C PHE A 129 4.47 2.64 -6.94
N PHE A 130 4.70 2.11 -8.15
CA PHE A 130 4.37 2.65 -9.49
C PHE A 130 5.37 3.62 -10.09
N PHE A 131 6.23 4.26 -9.30
CA PHE A 131 7.11 5.30 -9.79
C PHE A 131 8.58 4.96 -9.63
N ASP A 132 9.36 5.42 -10.60
CA ASP A 132 10.80 5.28 -10.64
C ASP A 132 11.44 6.54 -11.26
N GLY A 133 12.76 6.50 -11.43
CA GLY A 133 13.57 7.61 -11.93
C GLY A 133 14.04 8.52 -10.80
N THR A 134 15.04 9.33 -11.13
CA THR A 134 15.67 10.25 -10.17
C THR A 134 14.65 11.19 -9.53
N TYR A 135 13.54 11.54 -10.19
CA TYR A 135 12.53 12.44 -9.66
C TYR A 135 11.18 11.77 -9.38
N CYS A 136 11.11 10.44 -9.34
CA CYS A 136 9.87 9.68 -9.16
C CYS A 136 8.77 10.09 -10.17
N ASP A 137 9.17 10.46 -11.38
CA ASP A 137 8.35 11.01 -12.44
C ASP A 137 8.07 10.00 -13.57
N LYS A 138 8.80 8.88 -13.57
CA LYS A 138 8.64 7.80 -14.54
C LYS A 138 7.73 6.72 -13.96
N LEU A 139 6.86 6.16 -14.80
CA LEU A 139 6.15 4.93 -14.45
C LEU A 139 7.16 3.77 -14.44
N MET A 140 7.02 2.85 -13.49
CA MET A 140 7.85 1.64 -13.45
C MET A 140 7.74 0.86 -14.77
N THR A 141 8.88 0.35 -15.24
CA THR A 141 8.94 -0.44 -16.47
C THR A 141 8.80 -1.93 -16.12
N PRO A 142 7.82 -2.64 -16.68
CA PRO A 142 7.67 -4.08 -16.44
C PRO A 142 8.84 -4.86 -17.04
N LYS A 143 9.08 -6.08 -16.52
CA LYS A 143 10.14 -6.96 -17.04
C LYS A 143 9.88 -7.44 -18.47
N ARG A 144 8.61 -7.56 -18.86
CA ARG A 144 8.15 -8.01 -20.19
C ARG A 144 7.16 -6.99 -20.78
N PRO A 145 7.63 -5.80 -21.19
CA PRO A 145 6.75 -4.74 -21.69
C PRO A 145 6.01 -5.15 -22.97
N ASP A 146 6.59 -6.06 -23.74
CA ASP A 146 6.01 -6.70 -24.92
C ASP A 146 4.68 -7.43 -24.63
N TYR A 147 4.46 -7.88 -23.40
CA TYR A 147 3.23 -8.58 -22.99
C TYR A 147 2.15 -7.64 -22.43
N CYS A 148 2.49 -6.37 -22.17
CA CYS A 148 1.60 -5.46 -21.46
C CYS A 148 0.73 -4.60 -22.41
N GLY A 149 1.12 -4.46 -23.68
CA GLY A 149 0.52 -3.50 -24.60
C GLY A 149 0.73 -2.05 -24.14
N ASP A 150 -0.20 -1.16 -24.52
CA ASP A 150 -0.11 0.27 -24.19
C ASP A 150 -0.25 0.54 -22.68
N SER A 151 0.82 1.02 -22.06
CA SER A 151 0.85 1.40 -20.64
C SER A 151 0.32 2.81 -20.35
N SER A 152 0.33 3.71 -21.34
CA SER A 152 -0.15 5.10 -21.22
C SER A 152 -1.51 5.26 -21.90
N LEU A 153 -2.58 5.09 -21.13
CA LEU A 153 -3.96 5.17 -21.58
C LEU A 153 -4.55 6.57 -21.32
N THR A 154 -5.53 6.98 -22.12
CA THR A 154 -6.24 8.26 -21.92
C THR A 154 -7.75 8.04 -21.86
N ALA A 155 -8.36 8.44 -20.75
CA ALA A 155 -9.80 8.33 -20.56
C ALA A 155 -10.57 9.42 -21.35
N THR A 156 -11.63 9.00 -22.01
CA THR A 156 -12.58 9.86 -22.75
C THR A 156 -14.00 9.65 -22.23
N SER A 157 -14.97 10.45 -22.66
CA SER A 157 -16.37 10.23 -22.28
C SER A 157 -16.92 8.89 -22.77
N SER A 158 -16.42 8.39 -23.90
CA SER A 158 -16.70 7.04 -24.39
C SER A 158 -15.96 5.97 -23.59
N LYS A 159 -16.62 4.83 -23.40
CA LYS A 159 -16.04 3.64 -22.80
C LYS A 159 -14.95 3.08 -23.72
N LYS A 160 -13.80 2.79 -23.13
CA LYS A 160 -12.70 2.07 -23.78
C LYS A 160 -12.43 0.79 -23.01
N ILE A 161 -11.98 -0.24 -23.74
CA ILE A 161 -11.68 -1.55 -23.19
C ILE A 161 -10.19 -1.81 -23.36
N HIS A 162 -9.58 -2.34 -22.30
CA HIS A 162 -8.24 -2.89 -22.31
C HIS A 162 -8.25 -4.20 -21.52
N VAL A 163 -7.50 -5.21 -21.95
CA VAL A 163 -7.48 -6.52 -21.28
C VAL A 163 -6.19 -6.62 -20.48
N LEU A 164 -6.32 -6.86 -19.19
CA LEU A 164 -5.20 -7.17 -18.32
C LEU A 164 -4.96 -8.68 -18.39
N ASP A 165 -3.84 -9.08 -18.97
CA ASP A 165 -3.39 -10.46 -19.04
C ASP A 165 -2.34 -10.72 -17.96
N LEU A 166 -2.71 -11.46 -16.90
CA LEU A 166 -1.85 -11.67 -15.73
C LEU A 166 -0.77 -12.74 -15.96
N ASN A 167 -0.41 -13.02 -17.22
CA ASN A 167 0.74 -13.85 -17.59
C ASN A 167 2.09 -13.11 -17.49
N ALA A 168 2.06 -11.78 -17.33
CA ALA A 168 3.21 -10.92 -17.08
C ALA A 168 2.90 -9.89 -15.99
N GLU A 169 3.94 -9.32 -15.37
CA GLU A 169 3.79 -8.16 -14.49
C GLU A 169 3.68 -6.90 -15.35
N CYS A 170 2.68 -6.05 -15.09
CA CYS A 170 2.46 -4.84 -15.88
C CYS A 170 2.03 -3.64 -15.02
N PHE A 171 2.36 -2.44 -15.52
CA PHE A 171 1.99 -1.15 -14.95
C PHE A 171 1.30 -0.30 -16.02
N TYR A 172 0.19 0.31 -15.65
CA TYR A 172 -0.62 1.17 -16.51
C TYR A 172 -0.93 2.49 -15.83
N LYS A 173 -1.07 3.53 -16.65
CA LYS A 173 -1.51 4.86 -16.24
C LYS A 173 -2.64 5.31 -17.15
N ILE A 174 -3.83 5.47 -16.58
CA ILE A 174 -4.98 6.09 -17.24
C ILE A 174 -4.99 7.58 -16.90
N LYS A 175 -4.66 8.41 -17.88
CA LYS A 175 -4.64 9.86 -17.76
C LYS A 175 -6.07 10.42 -17.64
N SER A 176 -6.28 11.28 -16.66
CA SER A 176 -7.51 12.07 -16.58
C SER A 176 -7.51 13.13 -17.69
N PRO A 177 -8.60 13.29 -18.46
CA PRO A 177 -8.62 14.24 -19.57
C PRO A 177 -8.62 15.71 -19.11
N SER A 178 -9.02 15.99 -17.87
CA SER A 178 -8.95 17.34 -17.31
C SER A 178 -8.93 17.31 -15.78
N LYS A 179 -8.63 18.47 -15.17
CA LYS A 179 -8.69 18.68 -13.72
C LYS A 179 -10.11 18.62 -13.14
N SER A 180 -11.16 18.64 -13.98
CA SER A 180 -12.56 18.70 -13.53
C SER A 180 -13.31 17.38 -13.61
N LYS A 181 -12.73 16.36 -14.24
CA LYS A 181 -13.34 15.04 -14.45
C LYS A 181 -12.78 14.00 -13.47
N LYS A 182 -13.50 12.89 -13.33
CA LYS A 182 -13.03 11.69 -12.63
C LYS A 182 -12.85 10.57 -13.64
N VAL A 183 -11.88 9.69 -13.41
CA VAL A 183 -11.73 8.45 -14.18
C VAL A 183 -12.49 7.34 -13.45
N ARG A 184 -13.42 6.69 -14.13
CA ARG A 184 -14.12 5.49 -13.64
C ARG A 184 -13.60 4.29 -14.41
N VAL A 185 -13.23 3.24 -13.67
CA VAL A 185 -12.67 2.01 -14.22
C VAL A 185 -13.45 0.83 -13.65
N LYS A 186 -13.99 -0.02 -14.51
CA LYS A 186 -14.70 -1.25 -14.19
C LYS A 186 -13.82 -2.44 -14.57
N PHE A 187 -13.69 -3.38 -13.65
CA PHE A 187 -12.89 -4.60 -13.80
C PHE A 187 -13.82 -5.81 -13.80
N THR A 188 -13.79 -6.61 -14.87
CA THR A 188 -14.62 -7.82 -15.01
C THR A 188 -13.73 -9.01 -15.38
N PRO A 189 -13.60 -10.03 -14.51
CA PRO A 189 -12.93 -11.30 -14.86
C PRO A 189 -13.54 -11.94 -16.12
N ILE A 190 -12.73 -12.44 -17.06
CA ILE A 190 -13.23 -12.90 -18.38
C ILE A 190 -13.66 -14.38 -18.39
N ILE A 191 -12.98 -15.28 -17.66
CA ILE A 191 -13.21 -16.74 -17.82
C ILE A 191 -13.17 -17.49 -16.48
N SER A 192 -12.11 -17.31 -15.69
CA SER A 192 -11.89 -18.05 -14.44
C SER A 192 -12.24 -17.19 -13.23
N SER A 193 -12.99 -17.75 -12.28
CA SER A 193 -13.05 -17.15 -10.94
C SER A 193 -11.78 -17.53 -10.18
N VAL A 194 -10.79 -16.64 -10.17
CA VAL A 194 -9.60 -16.83 -9.34
C VAL A 194 -9.95 -16.50 -7.90
N HIS A 195 -9.58 -17.40 -6.99
CA HIS A 195 -9.54 -17.11 -5.57
C HIS A 195 -8.09 -16.81 -5.18
N TRP A 196 -7.86 -15.63 -4.58
CA TRP A 196 -6.53 -15.20 -4.16
C TRP A 196 -6.51 -14.96 -2.65
N ASP A 197 -5.65 -15.68 -1.93
CA ASP A 197 -5.51 -15.51 -0.48
C ASP A 197 -5.03 -14.09 -0.14
N CYS A 198 -5.81 -13.37 0.67
CA CYS A 198 -5.54 -12.00 1.10
C CYS A 198 -4.27 -11.86 1.96
N LYS A 199 -3.73 -12.96 2.49
CA LYS A 199 -2.45 -12.97 3.23
C LYS A 199 -1.23 -13.05 2.29
N ARG A 200 -1.39 -13.56 1.07
CA ARG A 200 -0.34 -13.62 0.04
C ARG A 200 -0.15 -12.27 -0.62
N TYR A 201 0.96 -12.06 -1.33
CA TYR A 201 1.27 -10.81 -2.06
C TYR A 201 0.11 -10.29 -2.95
N LYS A 202 0.07 -8.99 -3.21
CA LYS A 202 -0.96 -8.36 -4.06
C LYS A 202 -0.80 -8.78 -5.53
N ILE A 203 -1.90 -9.21 -6.16
CA ILE A 203 -1.94 -9.50 -7.60
C ILE A 203 -2.45 -8.34 -8.44
N LEU A 204 -3.12 -7.38 -7.81
CA LEU A 204 -3.70 -6.21 -8.45
C LEU A 204 -3.65 -5.04 -7.45
N GLU A 205 -3.23 -3.87 -7.89
CA GLU A 205 -3.36 -2.62 -7.13
C GLU A 205 -3.87 -1.50 -8.04
N ILE A 206 -4.86 -0.76 -7.56
CA ILE A 206 -5.39 0.42 -8.26
C ILE A 206 -5.20 1.66 -7.41
N LYS A 207 -4.31 2.56 -7.80
CA LYS A 207 -4.14 3.88 -7.15
C LYS A 207 -5.01 4.92 -7.84
N TYR A 208 -6.01 5.42 -7.10
CA TYR A 208 -7.04 6.32 -7.63
C TYR A 208 -7.14 7.65 -6.86
N ASN A 209 -6.32 7.83 -5.83
CA ASN A 209 -6.22 9.06 -5.04
C ASN A 209 -5.24 10.07 -5.65
N THR A 210 -5.48 11.37 -5.42
CA THR A 210 -4.53 12.43 -5.82
C THR A 210 -3.18 12.25 -5.14
N ASP A 211 -3.21 11.91 -3.85
CA ASP A 211 -2.03 11.56 -3.08
C ASP A 211 -1.52 10.16 -3.43
N LYS A 212 -0.43 10.11 -4.21
CA LYS A 212 0.17 8.86 -4.69
C LYS A 212 0.98 8.11 -3.63
N SER A 213 1.26 8.74 -2.49
CA SER A 213 1.86 8.05 -1.35
C SER A 213 0.89 7.08 -0.68
N LYS A 214 -0.43 7.32 -0.81
CA LYS A 214 -1.47 6.42 -0.30
C LYS A 214 -1.55 5.17 -1.16
N ASP A 215 -1.64 4.01 -0.52
CA ASP A 215 -1.85 2.75 -1.21
C ASP A 215 -3.15 2.77 -2.03
N GLY A 216 -3.19 1.96 -3.08
CA GLY A 216 -4.38 1.73 -3.88
C GLY A 216 -5.37 0.78 -3.22
N VAL A 217 -6.44 0.44 -3.94
CA VAL A 217 -7.25 -0.74 -3.63
C VAL A 217 -6.54 -2.00 -4.11
N MET A 218 -6.43 -3.02 -3.25
CA MET A 218 -5.78 -4.30 -3.54
C MET A 218 -6.78 -5.45 -3.34
N PRO A 219 -7.61 -5.76 -4.36
CA PRO A 219 -8.62 -6.82 -4.25
C PRO A 219 -7.98 -8.19 -4.04
N CYS A 220 -8.64 -9.04 -3.25
CA CYS A 220 -8.28 -10.43 -3.01
C CYS A 220 -9.55 -11.26 -2.78
N GLY A 221 -9.39 -12.49 -2.29
CA GLY A 221 -10.47 -13.44 -2.15
C GLY A 221 -10.98 -13.90 -3.51
N LYS A 222 -12.29 -14.13 -3.63
CA LYS A 222 -12.89 -14.47 -4.92
C LYS A 222 -12.95 -13.22 -5.80
N MET A 223 -12.14 -13.18 -6.85
CA MET A 223 -12.12 -12.07 -7.81
C MET A 223 -13.46 -11.99 -8.52
N LYS A 224 -14.21 -10.93 -8.21
CA LYS A 224 -15.51 -10.59 -8.80
C LYS A 224 -15.38 -9.28 -9.58
N GLU A 225 -16.46 -8.93 -10.26
CA GLU A 225 -16.58 -7.61 -10.87
C GLU A 225 -16.57 -6.50 -9.80
N PHE A 226 -15.84 -5.42 -10.07
CA PHE A 226 -15.84 -4.23 -9.23
C PHE A 226 -15.48 -2.98 -10.05
N THR A 227 -15.83 -1.81 -9.52
CA THR A 227 -15.57 -0.51 -10.12
C THR A 227 -14.79 0.37 -9.16
N VAL A 228 -13.82 1.12 -9.69
CA VAL A 228 -13.06 2.13 -8.97
C VAL A 228 -13.26 3.47 -9.66
N THR A 229 -13.66 4.50 -8.90
CA THR A 229 -13.77 5.88 -9.36
C THR A 229 -12.71 6.74 -8.68
N GLY A 230 -11.82 7.32 -9.49
CA GLY A 230 -10.74 8.16 -9.01
C GLY A 230 -11.18 9.53 -8.50
N SER A 231 -10.26 10.14 -7.75
CA SER A 231 -10.37 11.54 -7.34
C SER A 231 -10.46 12.47 -8.57
N LYS A 232 -11.05 13.64 -8.38
CA LYS A 232 -11.19 14.64 -9.44
C LYS A 232 -9.79 15.05 -9.96
N GLY A 233 -9.64 15.13 -11.28
CA GLY A 233 -8.39 15.53 -11.94
C GLY A 233 -7.23 14.57 -11.76
N THR A 234 -7.49 13.34 -11.32
CA THR A 234 -6.44 12.41 -10.90
C THR A 234 -6.30 11.26 -11.89
N ASP A 235 -5.06 10.99 -12.29
CA ASP A 235 -4.72 9.80 -13.08
C ASP A 235 -4.92 8.54 -12.23
N VAL A 236 -5.48 7.49 -12.83
CA VAL A 236 -5.61 6.17 -12.19
C VAL A 236 -4.45 5.30 -12.62
N LEU A 237 -3.76 4.67 -11.65
CA LEU A 237 -2.66 3.75 -11.91
C LEU A 237 -3.12 2.34 -11.61
N ILE A 238 -2.79 1.40 -12.50
CA ILE A 238 -3.14 -0.02 -12.36
C ILE A 238 -1.87 -0.86 -12.45
N TYR A 239 -1.64 -1.69 -11.46
CA TYR A 239 -0.57 -2.68 -11.43
C TYR A 239 -1.21 -4.05 -11.35
N HIS A 240 -0.74 -5.01 -12.13
CA HIS A 240 -1.01 -6.41 -11.88
C HIS A 240 0.27 -7.25 -11.94
N TYR A 241 0.27 -8.35 -11.18
CA TYR A 241 1.39 -9.27 -11.10
C TYR A 241 1.17 -10.50 -11.97
N LYS A 242 2.27 -11.14 -12.37
CA LYS A 242 2.24 -12.43 -13.04
C LYS A 242 1.72 -13.52 -12.09
N ILE A 243 0.66 -14.22 -12.46
CA ILE A 243 0.23 -15.44 -11.77
C ILE A 243 0.41 -16.66 -12.70
N ALA A 244 0.50 -17.85 -12.10
CA ALA A 244 0.73 -19.09 -12.86
C ALA A 244 -0.52 -19.60 -13.60
N GLN A 245 -1.69 -19.05 -13.29
CA GLN A 245 -2.97 -19.44 -13.88
C GLN A 245 -3.34 -18.49 -15.00
N GLU A 246 -3.89 -19.01 -16.09
CA GLU A 246 -4.49 -18.19 -17.14
C GLU A 246 -5.66 -17.39 -16.55
N PHE A 247 -5.42 -16.09 -16.32
CA PHE A 247 -6.40 -15.20 -15.73
C PHE A 247 -6.33 -13.83 -16.40
N LYS A 248 -7.47 -13.41 -16.93
CA LYS A 248 -7.60 -12.14 -17.63
C LYS A 248 -8.74 -11.33 -17.04
N ILE A 249 -8.50 -10.03 -16.94
CA ILE A 249 -9.48 -9.06 -16.44
C ILE A 249 -9.76 -8.07 -17.55
N LYS A 250 -11.03 -7.95 -17.96
CA LYS A 250 -11.49 -6.88 -18.82
C LYS A 250 -11.55 -5.59 -18.01
N MET A 251 -10.77 -4.60 -18.40
CA MET A 251 -10.76 -3.26 -17.84
C MET A 251 -11.51 -2.30 -18.77
N GLU A 252 -12.69 -1.87 -18.36
CA GLU A 252 -13.47 -0.83 -19.05
C GLU A 252 -13.28 0.52 -18.35
N TYR A 253 -12.80 1.54 -19.06
CA TYR A 253 -12.49 2.84 -18.47
C TYR A 253 -13.08 4.00 -19.26
N GLN A 254 -13.47 5.04 -18.54
CA GLN A 254 -14.04 6.27 -19.09
C GLN A 254 -13.83 7.45 -18.13
N SER A 255 -13.97 8.65 -18.67
CA SER A 255 -14.04 9.90 -17.93
C SER A 255 -15.49 10.26 -17.64
N VAL A 256 -15.82 10.47 -16.37
CA VAL A 256 -17.15 10.86 -15.90
C VAL A 256 -17.15 12.27 -15.31
N ARG A 257 -18.32 12.91 -15.26
CA ARG A 257 -18.50 14.17 -14.52
C ARG A 257 -18.36 13.91 -13.01
N SER A 258 -17.89 14.92 -12.30
CA SER A 258 -17.64 14.86 -10.85
C SER A 258 -18.91 14.64 -10.06
#